data_AF-A0A8C5Z9J5-F1
#
_entry.id   AF-A0A8C5Z9J5-F1
#
_cell.length_a   1.000
_cell.length_b   1.000
_cell.length_c   1.000
_cell.angle_alpha   90.00
_cell.angle_beta   90.00
_cell.angle_gamma   90.00
#
_symmetry.space_group_name_H-M   'P 1'
#
loop_
_entity.id
_entity.type
_entity.pdbx_description
1 polymer ?
#
loop_
_entity_poly.entity_id
_entity_poly.type
_entity_poly.pdbx_seq_one_letter_code
_entity_poly.pdbx_strand_id
1 'polypeptide(L)'
;MKVEKLSEDEIALYDRQIRLWGMTAQANMRSAKVLLINLGAIGSEITKSIVLSGIGHLTILDGHMVTEEDLGSQFFIGSEDKLQWQEYRRAKAGLRPW
;
A
#
# COMPACT_ATOMS: atom_id res chain seq x y z
N MET A 1 23.15 3.09 12.02
CA MET A 1 22.27 3.47 10.90
C MET A 1 22.06 4.98 10.99
N LYS A 2 22.37 5.76 9.95
CA LYS A 2 22.07 7.20 9.98
C LYS A 2 20.56 7.34 9.87
N VAL A 3 19.93 7.84 10.93
CA VAL A 3 18.51 8.18 10.92
C VAL A 3 18.41 9.49 10.15
N GLU A 4 17.80 9.45 8.97
CA GLU A 4 17.52 10.69 8.23
C GLU A 4 16.60 11.57 9.07
N LYS A 5 16.96 12.85 9.16
CA LYS A 5 16.26 13.81 9.98
C LYS A 5 14.96 14.18 9.27
N LEU A 6 13.83 13.99 9.94
CA LEU A 6 12.51 14.39 9.42
C LEU A 6 12.51 15.89 9.13
N SER A 7 11.91 16.28 8.00
CA SER A 7 11.69 17.68 7.62
C SER A 7 10.70 18.37 8.57
N GLU A 8 10.70 19.71 8.59
CA GLU A 8 9.75 20.49 9.41
C GLU A 8 8.29 20.17 9.04
N ASP A 9 8.00 20.01 7.75
CA ASP A 9 6.67 19.63 7.25
C ASP A 9 6.26 18.22 7.70
N GLU A 10 7.18 17.24 7.66
CA GLU A 10 6.92 15.89 8.17
C GLU A 10 6.69 15.89 9.68
N ILE A 11 7.44 16.70 10.44
CA ILE A 11 7.23 16.84 11.89
C ILE A 11 5.85 17.42 12.18
N ALA A 12 5.42 18.43 11.42
CA ALA A 12 4.09 19.01 11.56
C ALA A 12 2.98 18.01 11.20
N LEU A 13 3.15 17.26 10.10
CA LEU A 13 2.22 16.23 9.66
C LEU A 13 2.06 15.10 10.69
N TYR A 14 3.17 14.67 11.30
CA TYR A 14 3.21 13.55 12.25
C TYR A 14 3.20 13.99 13.73
N ASP A 15 2.93 15.26 14.06
CA ASP A 15 3.04 15.79 15.43
C ASP A 15 2.30 14.93 16.47
N ARG A 16 1.04 14.55 16.19
CA ARG A 16 0.24 13.71 17.10
C ARG A 16 0.83 12.31 17.29
N GLN A 17 1.38 11.74 16.22
CA GLN A 17 2.02 10.42 16.24
C GLN A 17 3.33 10.48 17.03
N ILE A 18 4.15 11.50 16.77
CA ILE A 18 5.42 11.74 17.46
C ILE A 18 5.21 11.94 18.97
N ARG A 19 4.13 12.60 19.39
CA ARG A 19 3.80 12.74 20.83
C ARG A 19 3.50 11.41 21.51
N LEU A 20 3.03 10.42 20.77
CA LEU A 20 2.67 9.10 21.29
C LEU A 20 3.90 8.19 21.42
N TRP A 21 4.69 8.02 20.35
CA TRP A 21 5.79 7.05 20.30
C TRP A 21 7.19 7.67 20.19
N GLY A 22 7.30 8.99 20.10
CA GLY A 22 8.56 9.72 20.05
C GLY A 22 9.19 9.84 18.66
N MET A 23 10.13 10.78 18.56
CA MET A 23 10.82 11.11 17.30
C MET A 23 11.63 9.92 16.73
N THR A 24 12.30 9.16 17.60
CA THR A 24 13.10 8.01 17.19
C THR A 24 12.24 6.92 16.55
N ALA A 25 11.06 6.65 17.12
CA ALA A 25 10.14 5.66 16.55
C ALA A 25 9.62 6.13 15.18
N GLN A 26 9.25 7.41 15.05
CA GLN A 26 8.81 7.98 13.77
C GLN A 26 9.89 7.86 12.70
N ALA A 27 11.14 8.18 13.04
CA ALA A 27 12.23 8.13 12.10
C ALA A 27 12.62 6.67 11.73
N ASN A 28 12.48 5.72 12.66
CA ASN A 28 12.62 4.30 12.35
C ASN A 28 11.55 3.83 11.35
N MET A 29 10.28 4.20 11.55
CA MET A 29 9.21 3.89 10.59
C MET A 29 9.50 4.51 9.22
N ARG A 30 9.98 5.77 9.18
CA ARG A 30 10.37 6.44 7.94
C ARG A 30 11.49 5.72 7.19
N SER A 31 12.38 5.03 7.90
CA SER A 31 13.44 4.21 7.28
C SER A 31 13.00 2.78 6.92
N ALA A 32 11.81 2.36 7.35
CA ALA A 32 11.32 1.00 7.16
C ALA A 32 10.94 0.71 5.71
N LYS A 33 11.22 -0.51 5.29
CA LYS A 33 10.78 -1.09 4.01
C LYS A 33 9.87 -2.27 4.32
N VAL A 34 8.62 -2.18 3.88
CA VAL A 34 7.59 -3.18 4.17
C VAL A 34 7.17 -3.86 2.87
N LEU A 35 7.11 -5.19 2.89
CA LEU A 35 6.50 -6.00 1.83
C LEU A 35 5.15 -6.53 2.35
N LEU A 36 4.06 -6.13 1.70
CA LEU A 36 2.74 -6.70 1.91
C LEU A 36 2.49 -7.77 0.84
N ILE A 37 2.12 -8.98 1.26
CA ILE A 37 1.77 -10.08 0.36
C ILE A 37 0.26 -10.30 0.44
N ASN A 38 -0.40 -10.34 -0.72
CA ASN A 38 -1.85 -10.41 -0.92
C ASN A 38 -2.60 -9.18 -0.39
N LEU A 39 -3.11 -8.36 -1.31
CA LEU A 39 -3.91 -7.19 -1.01
C LEU A 39 -5.39 -7.57 -1.08
N GLY A 40 -5.88 -8.14 0.02
CA GLY A 40 -7.32 -8.38 0.26
C GLY A 40 -7.99 -7.23 1.01
N ALA A 41 -9.25 -7.41 1.42
CA ALA A 41 -9.97 -6.48 2.30
C ALA A 41 -9.16 -6.08 3.54
N ILE A 42 -8.64 -7.07 4.27
CA ILE A 42 -7.80 -6.83 5.47
C ILE A 42 -6.46 -6.19 5.08
N GLY A 43 -5.85 -6.64 3.98
CA GLY A 43 -4.59 -6.11 3.48
C GLY A 43 -4.69 -4.61 3.17
N SER A 44 -5.84 -4.17 2.64
CA SER A 44 -6.10 -2.76 2.37
C SER A 44 -6.14 -1.93 3.67
N GLU A 45 -6.84 -2.39 4.70
CA GLU A 45 -6.92 -1.71 6.00
C GLU A 45 -5.56 -1.62 6.73
N ILE A 46 -4.78 -2.70 6.66
CA ILE A 46 -3.40 -2.73 7.16
C ILE A 46 -2.55 -1.71 6.39
N THR A 47 -2.65 -1.72 5.06
CA THR A 47 -1.89 -0.83 4.19
C THR A 47 -2.18 0.63 4.49
N LYS A 48 -3.45 1.02 4.61
CA LYS A 48 -3.84 2.38 5.04
C LYS A 48 -3.18 2.75 6.36
N SER A 49 -3.27 1.87 7.35
CA SER A 49 -2.74 2.14 8.70
C SER A 49 -1.22 2.35 8.70
N ILE A 50 -0.49 1.49 7.98
CA ILE A 50 0.97 1.56 7.89
C ILE A 50 1.40 2.80 7.08
N VAL A 51 0.76 3.10 5.95
CA VAL A 51 1.06 4.28 5.13
C VAL A 51 0.80 5.57 5.91
N LEU A 52 -0.33 5.67 6.62
CA LEU A 52 -0.65 6.83 7.46
C LEU A 52 0.30 7.00 8.65
N SER A 53 0.95 5.92 9.10
CA SER A 53 1.97 5.97 10.15
C SER A 53 3.32 6.51 9.64
N GLY A 54 3.46 6.74 8.34
CA GLY A 54 4.63 7.41 7.76
C GLY A 54 5.81 6.49 7.44
N ILE A 55 5.54 5.28 6.94
CA ILE A 55 6.62 4.40 6.46
C ILE A 55 7.34 4.97 5.23
N GLY A 56 8.61 4.58 5.07
CA GLY A 56 9.43 5.02 3.93
C GLY A 56 9.06 4.37 2.61
N HIS A 57 8.88 3.05 2.63
CA HIS A 57 8.68 2.27 1.41
C HIS A 57 7.72 1.11 1.66
N LEU A 58 6.72 0.99 0.79
CA LEU A 58 5.80 -0.12 0.73
C LEU A 58 5.91 -0.81 -0.64
N THR A 59 6.12 -2.11 -0.63
CA THR A 59 5.97 -2.99 -1.79
C THR A 59 4.75 -3.85 -1.57
N ILE A 60 3.86 -3.91 -2.55
CA ILE A 60 2.72 -4.82 -2.55
C ILE A 60 2.97 -5.91 -3.58
N LEU A 61 2.87 -7.16 -3.15
CA LEU A 61 2.90 -8.34 -3.99
C LEU A 61 1.54 -9.02 -3.95
N ASP A 62 0.77 -8.86 -5.02
CA ASP A 62 -0.49 -9.56 -5.19
C ASP A 62 -0.60 -10.09 -6.63
N GLY A 63 -0.87 -11.39 -6.75
CA GLY A 63 -1.07 -12.08 -8.02
C GLY A 63 -2.54 -12.47 -8.26
N HIS A 64 -3.43 -12.16 -7.31
CA HIS A 64 -4.85 -12.46 -7.44
C HIS A 64 -5.53 -11.47 -8.38
N MET A 65 -6.60 -11.93 -9.01
CA MET A 65 -7.42 -11.08 -9.83
C MET A 65 -8.48 -10.39 -8.99
N VAL A 66 -8.77 -9.14 -9.35
CA VAL A 66 -9.89 -8.39 -8.80
C VAL A 66 -11.21 -9.12 -9.05
N THR A 67 -11.90 -9.45 -7.97
CA THR A 67 -13.26 -10.01 -7.98
C THR A 67 -14.29 -8.92 -7.68
N GLU A 68 -15.58 -9.28 -7.71
CA GLU A 68 -16.64 -8.36 -7.32
C GLU A 68 -16.69 -8.09 -5.82
N GLU A 69 -16.31 -9.08 -5.01
CA GLU A 69 -16.22 -8.93 -3.55
C GLU A 69 -15.13 -7.92 -3.17
N ASP A 70 -14.03 -7.89 -3.93
CA ASP A 70 -12.95 -6.93 -3.71
C ASP A 70 -13.44 -5.49 -3.93
N LEU A 71 -14.31 -5.23 -4.91
CA LEU A 71 -14.88 -3.89 -5.15
C LEU A 71 -15.72 -3.38 -3.98
N GLY A 72 -16.35 -4.29 -3.23
CA GLY A 72 -17.15 -3.94 -2.06
C GLY A 72 -16.35 -3.82 -0.76
N SER A 73 -15.12 -4.34 -0.73
CA SER A 73 -14.35 -4.54 0.51
C SER A 73 -12.96 -3.89 0.50
N GLN A 74 -12.46 -3.48 -0.66
CA GLN A 74 -11.18 -2.80 -0.83
C GLN A 74 -11.38 -1.38 -1.36
N PHE A 75 -10.81 -0.39 -0.68
CA PHE A 75 -10.97 1.02 -1.06
C PHE A 75 -9.92 1.52 -2.07
N PHE A 76 -8.95 0.67 -2.46
CA PHE A 76 -7.89 1.03 -3.40
C PHE A 76 -8.22 0.74 -4.87
N ILE A 77 -9.30 0.01 -5.14
CA ILE A 77 -9.66 -0.45 -6.48
C ILE A 77 -11.06 0.01 -6.86
N GLY A 78 -11.22 0.41 -8.11
CA GLY A 78 -12.46 0.86 -8.71
C GLY A 78 -13.04 -0.15 -9.69
N SER A 79 -14.26 0.12 -10.15
CA SER A 79 -14.92 -0.71 -11.16
C SER A 79 -14.16 -0.73 -12.50
N GLU A 80 -13.41 0.33 -12.82
CA GLU A 80 -12.54 0.40 -13.99
C GLU A 80 -11.41 -0.64 -13.97
N ASP A 81 -10.87 -0.95 -12.79
CA ASP A 81 -9.75 -1.90 -12.64
C ASP A 81 -10.19 -3.32 -13.01
N LYS A 82 -11.41 -3.70 -12.64
CA LYS A 82 -11.99 -5.00 -13.01
C LYS A 82 -12.15 -5.13 -14.53
N LEU A 83 -12.54 -4.06 -15.22
CA LEU A 83 -12.71 -4.05 -16.69
C LEU A 83 -11.38 -4.14 -17.42
N GLN A 84 -10.38 -3.38 -16.99
CA GLN A 84 -9.03 -3.39 -17.58
C GLN A 84 -8.40 -4.79 -17.56
N TRP A 85 -8.57 -5.53 -16.45
CA TRP A 85 -8.09 -6.91 -16.34
C TRP A 85 -8.82 -7.89 -17.25
N GLN A 86 -10.13 -7.72 -17.42
CA GLN A 86 -10.92 -8.55 -18.34
C GLN A 86 -10.52 -8.32 -19.80
N GLU A 87 -10.27 -7.07 -20.19
CA GLU A 87 -9.78 -6.71 -21.52
C GLU A 87 -8.39 -7.26 -21.80
N TYR A 88 -7.45 -7.10 -20.86
CA TYR A 88 -6.11 -7.69 -20.95
C TYR A 88 -6.16 -9.21 -21.14
N ARG A 89 -7.05 -9.91 -20.42
CA ARG A 89 -7.25 -11.36 -20.61
C ARG A 89 -7.84 -11.71 -21.97
N ARG A 90 -8.80 -10.94 -22.48
CA ARG A 90 -9.35 -11.16 -23.83
C ARG A 90 -8.28 -11.00 -24.89
N ALA A 91 -7.42 -9.98 -24.75
CA ALA A 91 -6.29 -9.75 -25.63
C ALA A 91 -5.25 -10.88 -25.54
N LYS A 92 -4.94 -11.37 -24.33
CA LYS A 92 -3.99 -12.47 -24.12
C LYS A 92 -4.53 -13.87 -24.40
N ALA A 93 -5.83 -14.11 -24.30
CA ALA A 93 -6.44 -15.40 -24.65
C ALA A 93 -6.36 -15.68 -26.16
N GLY A 94 -6.25 -14.64 -26.99
CA GLY A 94 -5.98 -14.76 -28.43
C GLY A 94 -4.49 -14.94 -28.78
N LEU A 95 -3.58 -14.70 -27.84
CA LEU A 95 -2.14 -14.90 -28.00
C LEU A 95 -1.81 -16.30 -27.50
N ARG A 96 -1.50 -17.22 -28.42
CA ARG A 96 -1.07 -18.59 -28.06
C ARG A 96 0.15 -18.49 -27.12
N PRO A 97 0.15 -19.15 -25.95
CA PRO A 97 1.36 -19.31 -25.18
C PRO A 97 2.31 -20.21 -25.97
N TRP A 98 3.61 -19.93 -25.88
CA TRP A 98 4.67 -20.85 -26.33
C TRP A 98 4.49 -22.22 -25.68
#